data_AF-A0AAV0Y2Y5-F1
#
_entry.id   AF-A0AAV0Y2Y5-F1
#
_cell.length_a   1.000
_cell.length_b   1.000
_cell.length_c   1.000
_cell.angle_alpha   90.00
_cell.angle_beta   90.00
_cell.angle_gamma   90.00
#
_symmetry.space_group_name_H-M   'P 1'
#
loop_
_entity.id
_entity.type
_entity.pdbx_description
1 polymer ?
#
loop_
_entity_poly.entity_id
_entity_poly.type
_entity_poly.pdbx_seq_one_letter_code
_entity_poly.pdbx_strand_id
1 'polypeptide(L)'
;MKKKHFDEVDGDRRLTITTENFKIKVFYPIIDTVLMQLNIRFKAMDNVCKTFDFLNPNNLLSLREDNIVKESYDFIQTYKDDISSDFTGQILSLKELIKNKNLKTINEMANFILTNDIATSYSEILVACTIFLTLPVTVATAERLFSKLKIIKNYLRNSCSQNRLSNIAILNIEQKRTSELKTDKLIKDFSNSKARKMKFV
;
A
#
# COMPACT_ATOMS: atom_id res chain seq x y z
N MET A 1 10.51 52.59 15.57
CA MET A 1 10.97 51.76 16.72
C MET A 1 11.30 52.69 17.89
N LYS A 2 10.56 52.62 19.00
CA LYS A 2 10.88 53.36 20.23
C LYS A 2 11.72 52.45 21.15
N LYS A 3 12.81 52.99 21.72
CA LYS A 3 13.68 52.29 22.68
C LYS A 3 12.96 52.11 24.02
N LYS A 4 13.04 50.92 24.61
CA LYS A 4 12.57 50.61 25.97
C LYS A 4 13.63 51.01 27.00
N HIS A 5 13.19 51.59 28.11
CA HIS A 5 14.03 51.87 29.28
C HIS A 5 13.70 50.88 30.42
N PHE A 6 14.68 50.69 31.31
CA PHE A 6 14.77 49.58 32.28
C PHE A 6 13.65 49.55 33.33
N ASP A 7 12.97 50.68 33.59
CA ASP A 7 11.95 50.81 34.65
C ASP A 7 10.50 50.79 34.14
N GLU A 8 10.24 50.43 32.88
CA GLU A 8 8.86 50.18 32.43
C GLU A 8 8.37 48.84 33.00
N VAL A 9 7.61 48.91 34.11
CA VAL A 9 6.80 47.80 34.62
C VAL A 9 5.92 47.30 33.48
N ASP A 10 6.04 46.01 33.14
CA ASP A 10 5.33 45.34 32.05
C ASP A 10 3.82 45.28 32.39
N GLY A 11 3.16 46.41 32.22
CA GLY A 11 1.73 46.56 32.38
C GLY A 11 1.04 45.69 31.35
N ASP A 12 0.58 44.53 31.82
CA ASP A 12 -0.36 43.61 31.20
C ASP A 12 -0.40 43.75 29.68
N ARG A 13 0.64 43.23 29.01
CA ARG A 13 0.61 42.97 27.57
C ARG A 13 -0.51 41.97 27.32
N ARG A 14 -1.74 42.46 27.21
CA ARG A 14 -2.81 41.74 26.54
C ARG A 14 -2.24 41.41 25.17
N LEU A 15 -1.92 40.15 24.97
CA LEU A 15 -1.48 39.63 23.68
C LEU A 15 -2.58 39.96 22.69
N THR A 16 -2.47 41.11 22.02
CA THR A 16 -3.24 41.52 20.83
C THR A 16 -2.86 40.67 19.63
N ILE A 17 -2.56 39.39 19.86
CA ILE A 17 -1.86 38.51 18.95
C ILE A 17 -2.69 37.25 18.77
N THR A 18 -3.91 37.44 18.27
CA THR A 18 -4.79 36.35 17.83
C THR A 18 -4.04 35.39 16.91
N THR A 19 -3.09 35.90 16.12
CA THR A 19 -2.25 35.15 15.18
C THR A 19 -1.19 34.29 15.87
N GLU A 20 -0.47 34.77 16.88
CA GLU A 20 0.53 33.97 17.61
C GLU A 20 -0.15 32.96 18.53
N ASN A 21 -1.25 33.35 19.18
CA ASN A 21 -2.05 32.40 19.95
C ASN A 21 -2.63 31.30 19.07
N PHE A 22 -3.13 31.63 17.87
CA PHE A 22 -3.55 30.63 16.88
C PHE A 22 -2.37 29.76 16.43
N LYS A 23 -1.21 30.37 16.15
CA LYS A 23 -0.01 29.66 15.71
C LYS A 23 0.46 28.63 16.74
N ILE A 24 0.51 29.03 18.02
CA ILE A 24 1.01 28.20 19.11
C ILE A 24 -0.02 27.17 19.57
N LYS A 25 -1.29 27.56 19.72
CA LYS A 25 -2.32 26.68 20.29
C LYS A 25 -3.06 25.82 19.26
N VAL A 26 -3.05 26.20 17.98
CA VAL A 26 -3.81 25.51 16.93
C VAL A 26 -2.89 25.00 15.83
N PHE A 27 -2.11 25.88 15.21
CA PHE A 27 -1.31 25.51 14.04
C PHE A 27 -0.22 24.48 14.37
N TYR A 28 0.64 24.73 15.36
CA TYR A 28 1.69 23.77 15.73
C TYR A 28 1.14 22.41 16.19
N PRO A 29 0.13 22.34 17.08
CA PRO A 29 -0.49 21.07 17.44
C PRO A 29 -1.08 20.31 16.25
N ILE A 30 -1.64 21.00 15.25
CA ILE A 30 -2.12 20.36 14.02
C ILE A 30 -0.94 19.78 13.22
N ILE A 31 0.14 20.55 13.03
CA ILE A 31 1.34 20.07 12.32
C ILE A 31 1.96 18.86 13.04
N ASP A 32 2.09 18.93 14.36
CA ASP A 32 2.62 17.84 15.18
C ASP A 32 1.73 16.60 15.07
N THR A 33 0.41 16.78 15.08
CA THR A 33 -0.55 15.69 14.89
C THR A 33 -0.40 15.07 13.50
N VAL A 34 -0.29 15.88 12.45
CA VAL A 34 -0.10 15.38 11.08
C VAL A 34 1.22 14.61 10.95
N LEU A 35 2.31 15.15 11.50
CA LEU A 35 3.62 14.49 11.50
C LEU A 35 3.58 13.17 12.28
N MET A 36 2.98 13.17 13.47
CA MET A 36 2.82 11.97 14.28
C MET A 36 1.99 10.91 13.54
N GLN A 37 0.87 11.29 12.93
CA GLN A 37 0.02 10.36 12.18
C GLN A 37 0.72 9.81 10.93
N LEU A 38 1.49 10.63 10.21
CA LEU A 38 2.32 10.15 9.10
C LEU A 38 3.37 9.15 9.58
N ASN A 39 4.09 9.46 10.66
CA ASN A 39 5.07 8.55 11.23
C ASN A 39 4.45 7.23 11.68
N ILE A 40 3.31 7.27 12.38
CA ILE A 40 2.57 6.06 12.79
C ILE A 40 2.14 5.25 11.55
N ARG A 41 1.62 5.92 10.51
CA ARG A 41 1.14 5.28 9.29
C ARG A 41 2.25 4.55 8.54
N PHE A 42 3.45 5.13 8.43
CA PHE A 42 4.57 4.54 7.70
C PHE A 42 5.46 3.63 8.55
N LYS A 43 5.27 3.58 9.88
CA LYS A 43 6.05 2.72 10.77
C LYS A 43 5.96 1.23 10.40
N ALA A 44 4.79 0.75 9.98
CA ALA A 44 4.64 -0.63 9.52
C ALA A 44 5.38 -0.89 8.19
N MET A 45 5.42 0.12 7.31
CA MET A 45 6.12 0.04 6.03
C MET A 45 7.64 -0.02 6.21
N ASP A 46 8.20 0.55 7.28
CA ASP A 46 9.63 0.47 7.58
C ASP A 46 10.14 -0.98 7.69
N ASN A 47 9.34 -1.85 8.32
CA ASN A 47 9.67 -3.28 8.41
C ASN A 47 9.66 -3.94 7.02
N VAL A 48 8.64 -3.65 6.22
CA VAL A 48 8.52 -4.16 4.85
C VAL A 48 9.70 -3.68 4.01
N CYS A 49 10.04 -2.39 4.06
CA CYS A 49 11.19 -1.83 3.35
C CYS A 49 12.47 -2.55 3.73
N LYS A 50 12.71 -2.83 5.03
CA LYS A 50 13.88 -3.60 5.49
C LYS A 50 13.90 -5.02 4.91
N THR A 51 12.76 -5.72 4.92
CA THR A 51 12.65 -7.07 4.37
C THR A 51 12.96 -7.13 2.88
N PHE A 52 12.66 -6.08 2.10
CA PHE A 52 12.96 -6.04 0.66
C PHE A 52 14.22 -5.23 0.32
N ASP A 53 14.93 -4.66 1.29
CA ASP A 53 16.03 -3.75 1.05
C ASP A 53 17.20 -4.44 0.33
N PHE A 54 17.46 -5.71 0.67
CA PHE A 54 18.50 -6.51 0.05
C PHE A 54 18.21 -6.84 -1.43
N LEU A 55 16.93 -6.84 -1.85
CA LEU A 55 16.50 -7.14 -3.23
C LEU A 55 16.74 -5.94 -4.17
N ASN A 56 16.91 -4.73 -3.62
CA ASN A 56 17.18 -3.54 -4.41
C ASN A 56 18.56 -3.68 -5.12
N PRO A 57 18.67 -3.49 -6.45
CA PRO A 57 19.92 -3.74 -7.18
C PRO A 57 21.16 -3.04 -6.58
N ASN A 58 21.02 -1.79 -6.15
CA ASN A 58 22.13 -1.04 -5.55
C ASN A 58 22.61 -1.66 -4.24
N ASN A 59 21.68 -2.12 -3.40
CA ASN A 59 22.01 -2.74 -2.13
C ASN A 59 22.56 -4.15 -2.34
N LEU A 60 21.96 -4.91 -3.27
CA LEU A 60 22.41 -6.25 -3.63
C LEU A 60 23.88 -6.27 -4.09
N LEU A 61 24.29 -5.27 -4.88
CA LEU A 61 25.67 -5.12 -5.34
C LEU A 61 26.63 -4.72 -4.21
N SER A 62 26.17 -3.92 -3.25
CA SER A 62 26.99 -3.47 -2.12
C SER A 62 27.13 -4.52 -1.00
N LEU A 63 26.19 -5.45 -0.88
CA LEU A 63 26.17 -6.44 0.20
C LEU A 63 27.17 -7.56 -0.02
N ARG A 64 27.72 -8.09 1.08
CA ARG A 64 28.53 -9.32 1.07
C ARG A 64 27.65 -10.55 0.86
N GLU A 65 28.21 -11.59 0.27
CA GLU A 65 27.46 -12.83 -0.01
C GLU A 65 26.89 -13.47 1.25
N ASP A 66 27.65 -13.52 2.35
CA ASP A 66 27.19 -14.07 3.64
C ASP A 66 25.93 -13.37 4.15
N ASN A 67 25.85 -12.05 3.99
CA ASN A 67 24.70 -11.26 4.40
C ASN A 67 23.51 -11.53 3.47
N ILE A 68 23.73 -11.64 2.16
CA ILE A 68 22.67 -11.96 1.19
C ILE A 68 22.07 -13.32 1.50
N VAL A 69 22.92 -14.31 1.80
CA VAL A 69 22.46 -15.66 2.17
C VAL A 69 21.60 -15.59 3.43
N LYS A 70 22.03 -14.88 4.47
CA LYS A 70 21.23 -14.71 5.69
C LYS A 70 19.87 -14.06 5.41
N GLU A 71 19.85 -12.90 4.75
CA GLU A 71 18.62 -12.18 4.43
C GLU A 71 17.69 -13.01 3.53
N SER A 72 18.26 -13.79 2.61
CA SER A 72 17.49 -14.70 1.74
C SER A 72 16.81 -15.81 2.53
N TYR A 73 17.46 -16.38 3.55
CA TYR A 73 16.82 -17.36 4.43
C TYR A 73 15.69 -16.74 5.26
N ASP A 74 15.91 -15.55 5.82
CA ASP A 74 14.87 -14.84 6.58
C ASP A 74 13.68 -14.48 5.67
N PHE A 75 13.93 -14.15 4.42
CA PHE A 75 12.92 -13.88 3.41
C PHE A 75 12.11 -15.13 3.04
N ILE A 76 12.78 -16.27 2.77
CA ILE A 76 12.12 -17.56 2.51
C ILE A 76 11.28 -17.98 3.72
N GLN A 77 11.76 -17.77 4.95
CA GLN A 77 10.97 -18.06 6.15
C GLN A 77 9.73 -17.17 6.29
N THR A 78 9.77 -15.96 5.75
CA THR A 78 8.61 -15.04 5.76
C THR A 78 7.59 -15.41 4.69
N TYR A 79 8.04 -15.84 3.52
CA TYR A 79 7.20 -16.15 2.34
C TYR A 79 7.28 -17.64 1.94
N LYS A 80 7.19 -18.55 2.92
CA LYS A 80 7.36 -20.00 2.72
C LYS A 80 6.43 -20.63 1.70
N ASP A 81 5.22 -20.08 1.56
CA ASP A 81 4.20 -20.60 0.66
C ASP A 81 4.41 -20.13 -0.79
N ASP A 82 5.13 -19.02 -0.98
CA ASP A 82 5.33 -18.38 -2.28
C ASP A 82 6.76 -18.59 -2.83
N ILE A 83 7.75 -18.86 -1.98
CA ILE A 83 9.17 -18.85 -2.34
C ILE A 83 9.90 -20.13 -1.89
N SER A 84 10.59 -20.76 -2.84
CA SER A 84 11.43 -21.95 -2.65
C SER A 84 12.82 -21.63 -2.10
N SER A 85 13.51 -22.66 -1.59
CA SER A 85 14.94 -22.60 -1.24
C SER A 85 15.85 -22.19 -2.40
N ASP A 86 15.38 -22.37 -3.64
CA ASP A 86 16.12 -22.02 -4.87
C ASP A 86 16.38 -20.51 -5.00
N PHE A 87 15.62 -19.68 -4.29
CA PHE A 87 15.79 -18.23 -4.27
C PHE A 87 17.22 -17.80 -3.90
N THR A 88 17.86 -18.50 -2.96
CA THR A 88 19.23 -18.19 -2.50
C THR A 88 20.27 -18.32 -3.61
N GLY A 89 20.19 -19.38 -4.41
CA GLY A 89 21.08 -19.60 -5.56
C GLY A 89 20.78 -18.62 -6.69
N GLN A 90 19.49 -18.37 -6.96
CA GLN A 90 19.07 -17.42 -7.98
C GLN A 90 19.58 -16.01 -7.67
N ILE A 91 19.46 -15.53 -6.43
CA ILE A 91 19.83 -14.15 -6.10
C ILE A 91 21.36 -13.93 -6.16
N LEU A 92 22.15 -14.92 -5.75
CA LEU A 92 23.61 -14.89 -5.88
C LEU A 92 24.03 -14.86 -7.36
N SER A 93 23.40 -15.69 -8.19
CA SER A 93 23.63 -15.68 -9.65
C SER A 93 23.23 -14.35 -10.29
N LEU A 94 22.09 -13.81 -9.90
CA LEU A 94 21.57 -12.53 -10.40
C LEU A 94 22.50 -11.36 -10.03
N LYS A 95 23.10 -11.37 -8.84
CA LYS A 95 24.08 -10.36 -8.43
C LYS A 95 25.24 -10.23 -9.42
N GLU A 96 25.81 -11.35 -9.85
CA GLU A 96 26.92 -11.33 -10.82
C GLU A 96 26.44 -10.88 -12.22
N LEU A 97 25.22 -11.22 -12.63
CA LEU A 97 24.64 -10.73 -13.89
C LEU A 97 24.39 -9.22 -13.90
N ILE A 98 23.97 -8.65 -12.77
CA ILE A 98 23.60 -7.24 -12.64
C ILE A 98 24.83 -6.34 -12.43
N LYS A 99 25.97 -6.89 -12.05
CA LYS A 99 27.21 -6.14 -11.77
C LYS A 99 27.64 -5.17 -12.88
N ASN A 100 27.34 -5.51 -14.13
CA ASN A 100 27.65 -4.69 -15.31
C ASN A 100 26.43 -3.94 -15.87
N LYS A 101 25.30 -3.96 -15.18
CA LYS A 101 24.02 -3.34 -15.58
C LYS A 101 23.64 -2.27 -14.57
N ASN A 102 23.29 -1.09 -15.06
CA ASN A 102 22.90 0.04 -14.21
C ASN A 102 21.40 0.00 -13.90
N LEU A 103 20.97 -1.02 -13.15
CA LEU A 103 19.60 -1.16 -12.66
C LEU A 103 19.49 -0.43 -11.32
N LYS A 104 18.46 0.42 -11.15
CA LYS A 104 18.26 1.25 -9.96
C LYS A 104 17.06 0.83 -9.12
N THR A 105 16.11 0.11 -9.72
CA THR A 105 14.86 -0.25 -9.05
C THR A 105 14.50 -1.72 -9.23
N ILE A 106 13.70 -2.26 -8.30
CA ILE A 106 13.15 -3.63 -8.37
C ILE A 106 12.30 -3.81 -9.63
N ASN A 107 11.59 -2.76 -10.09
CA ASN A 107 10.83 -2.80 -11.33
C ASN A 107 11.74 -2.95 -12.57
N GLU A 108 12.85 -2.21 -12.62
CA GLU A 108 13.85 -2.37 -13.70
C GLU A 108 14.47 -3.77 -13.68
N MET A 109 14.72 -4.33 -12.49
CA MET A 109 15.18 -5.71 -12.34
C MET A 109 14.17 -6.72 -12.88
N ALA A 110 12.89 -6.59 -12.53
CA ALA A 110 11.83 -7.45 -13.05
C ALA A 110 11.72 -7.35 -14.58
N ASN A 111 11.73 -6.12 -15.12
CA ASN A 111 11.72 -5.90 -16.57
C ASN A 111 12.96 -6.45 -17.27
N PHE A 112 14.13 -6.39 -16.63
CA PHE A 112 15.36 -6.98 -17.16
C PHE A 112 15.23 -8.51 -17.29
N ILE A 113 14.68 -9.19 -16.28
CA ILE A 113 14.47 -10.64 -16.33
C ILE A 113 13.49 -11.01 -17.46
N LEU A 114 12.41 -10.24 -17.62
CA LEU A 114 11.41 -10.46 -18.67
C LEU A 114 11.95 -10.17 -20.07
N THR A 115 12.74 -9.12 -20.26
CA THR A 115 13.26 -8.71 -21.57
C THR A 115 14.31 -9.67 -22.10
N ASN A 116 15.08 -10.31 -21.22
CA ASN A 116 16.12 -11.27 -21.60
C ASN A 116 15.62 -12.72 -21.67
N ASP A 117 14.32 -12.96 -21.50
CA ASP A 117 13.69 -14.29 -21.54
C ASP A 117 14.30 -15.31 -20.55
N ILE A 118 14.79 -14.81 -19.40
CA ILE A 118 15.39 -15.62 -18.32
C ILE A 118 14.41 -15.82 -17.15
N ALA A 119 13.12 -15.61 -17.39
CA ALA A 119 12.07 -15.71 -16.38
C ALA A 119 11.94 -17.10 -15.77
N THR A 120 12.24 -18.15 -16.54
CA THR A 120 12.21 -19.55 -16.07
C THR A 120 13.35 -19.85 -15.10
N SER A 121 14.53 -19.27 -15.33
CA SER A 121 15.70 -19.46 -14.48
C SER A 121 15.66 -18.62 -13.20
N TYR A 122 14.93 -17.49 -13.21
CA TYR A 122 14.80 -16.55 -12.09
C TYR A 122 13.35 -16.40 -11.61
N SER A 123 12.61 -17.52 -11.58
CA SER A 123 11.19 -17.55 -11.19
C SER A 123 10.96 -16.99 -9.78
N GLU A 124 11.79 -17.39 -8.81
CA GLU A 124 11.64 -17.00 -7.41
C GLU A 124 11.91 -15.51 -7.22
N ILE A 125 12.86 -14.96 -7.97
CA ILE A 125 13.15 -13.52 -7.97
C ILE A 125 11.98 -12.75 -8.58
N LEU A 126 11.39 -13.24 -9.67
CA LEU A 126 10.19 -12.61 -10.24
C LEU A 126 9.01 -12.63 -9.28
N VAL A 127 8.81 -13.72 -8.53
CA VAL A 127 7.79 -13.79 -7.48
C VAL A 127 8.09 -12.74 -6.40
N ALA A 128 9.33 -12.68 -5.90
CA ALA A 128 9.74 -11.68 -4.91
C ALA A 128 9.52 -10.23 -5.40
N CYS A 129 9.91 -9.93 -6.65
CA CYS A 129 9.65 -8.65 -7.30
C CYS A 129 8.15 -8.37 -7.40
N THR A 130 7.35 -9.37 -7.76
CA THR A 130 5.89 -9.23 -7.91
C THR A 130 5.22 -8.95 -6.57
N ILE A 131 5.63 -9.66 -5.50
CA ILE A 131 5.17 -9.38 -4.15
C ILE A 131 5.47 -7.92 -3.82
N PHE A 132 6.73 -7.47 -3.99
CA PHE A 132 7.09 -6.08 -3.70
C PHE A 132 6.26 -5.05 -4.49
N LEU A 133 6.08 -5.27 -5.79
CA LEU A 133 5.35 -4.34 -6.67
C LEU A 133 3.84 -4.32 -6.43
N THR A 134 3.29 -5.39 -5.84
CA THR A 134 1.85 -5.51 -5.53
C THR A 134 1.52 -5.12 -4.10
N LEU A 135 2.53 -4.92 -3.24
CA LEU A 135 2.31 -4.47 -1.87
C LEU A 135 1.58 -3.13 -1.85
N PRO A 136 0.49 -3.00 -1.07
CA PRO A 136 -0.22 -1.74 -0.94
C PRO A 136 0.62 -0.74 -0.14
N VAL A 137 1.40 0.10 -0.84
CA VAL A 137 2.22 1.17 -0.23
C VAL A 137 1.35 2.20 0.49
N THR A 138 0.05 2.29 0.16
CA THR A 138 -0.88 3.23 0.80
C THR A 138 -2.20 2.59 1.17
N VAL A 139 -2.76 3.04 2.30
CA VAL A 139 -4.12 2.72 2.76
C VAL A 139 -5.20 3.40 1.90
N ALA A 140 -4.82 4.14 0.85
CA ALA A 140 -5.75 4.92 0.02
C ALA A 140 -6.84 4.03 -0.61
N THR A 141 -6.51 2.79 -0.96
CA THR A 141 -7.48 1.82 -1.45
C THR A 141 -8.53 1.52 -0.38
N ALA A 142 -8.12 1.21 0.85
CA ALA A 142 -9.03 0.97 1.97
C ALA A 142 -9.81 2.25 2.37
N GLU A 143 -9.18 3.42 2.37
CA GLU A 143 -9.86 4.70 2.63
C GLU A 143 -10.93 5.00 1.58
N ARG A 144 -10.66 4.69 0.30
CA ARG A 144 -11.64 4.76 -0.79
C ARG A 144 -12.79 3.77 -0.57
N LEU A 145 -12.49 2.54 -0.12
CA LEU A 145 -13.50 1.55 0.26
C LEU A 145 -14.40 2.09 1.39
N PHE A 146 -13.83 2.66 2.45
CA PHE A 146 -14.59 3.21 3.57
C PHE A 146 -15.41 4.44 3.19
N SER A 147 -14.89 5.31 2.33
CA SER A 147 -15.63 6.45 1.78
C SER A 147 -16.84 6.00 0.96
N LYS A 148 -16.67 4.99 0.10
CA LYS A 148 -17.79 4.38 -0.65
C LYS A 148 -18.77 3.64 0.27
N LEU A 149 -18.28 2.93 1.28
CA LEU A 149 -19.12 2.26 2.27
C LEU A 149 -20.03 3.24 3.01
N LYS A 150 -19.54 4.45 3.34
CA LYS A 150 -20.35 5.52 3.94
C LYS A 150 -21.52 5.94 3.05
N ILE A 151 -21.35 5.93 1.72
CA ILE A 151 -22.43 6.22 0.76
C ILE A 151 -23.40 5.03 0.66
N ILE A 152 -22.88 3.80 0.67
CA ILE A 152 -23.69 2.58 0.54
C ILE A 152 -24.54 2.33 1.79
N LYS A 153 -23.96 2.52 2.99
CA LYS A 153 -24.66 2.54 4.28
C LYS A 153 -25.26 3.93 4.50
N ASN A 154 -26.29 4.28 3.74
CA ASN A 154 -27.12 5.41 4.12
C ASN A 154 -28.00 5.03 5.33
N TYR A 155 -28.53 6.03 6.04
CA TYR A 155 -29.34 5.85 7.25
C TYR A 155 -30.48 4.81 7.08
N LEU A 156 -31.07 4.75 5.88
CA LEU A 156 -32.16 3.84 5.52
C LEU A 156 -31.71 2.40 5.20
N ARG A 157 -30.42 2.15 4.99
CA ARG A 157 -29.83 0.84 4.63
C ARG A 157 -28.94 0.26 5.72
N ASN A 158 -29.00 0.79 6.94
CA ASN A 158 -28.17 0.33 8.06
C ASN A 158 -28.47 -1.12 8.50
N SER A 159 -29.66 -1.66 8.18
CA SER A 159 -30.04 -3.06 8.45
C SER A 159 -29.82 -3.99 7.24
N CYS A 160 -28.63 -3.93 6.64
CA CYS A 160 -28.27 -4.79 5.51
C CYS A 160 -27.31 -5.90 5.96
N SER A 161 -27.51 -7.14 5.51
CA SER A 161 -26.60 -8.24 5.84
C SER A 161 -25.20 -8.01 5.28
N GLN A 162 -24.17 -8.50 5.97
CA GLN A 162 -22.78 -8.28 5.59
C GLN A 162 -22.48 -8.76 4.16
N ASN A 163 -23.06 -9.89 3.74
CA ASN A 163 -22.89 -10.42 2.40
C ASN A 163 -23.46 -9.48 1.34
N ARG A 164 -24.67 -8.94 1.56
CA ARG A 164 -25.29 -8.00 0.62
C ARG A 164 -24.52 -6.69 0.55
N LEU A 165 -24.02 -6.19 1.68
CA LEU A 165 -23.18 -5.01 1.74
C LEU A 165 -21.88 -5.19 0.95
N SER A 166 -21.18 -6.31 1.17
CA SER A 166 -19.93 -6.63 0.48
C SER A 166 -20.13 -6.68 -1.04
N ASN A 167 -21.17 -7.39 -1.50
CA ASN A 167 -21.48 -7.49 -2.93
C ASN A 167 -21.78 -6.12 -3.57
N ILE A 168 -22.55 -5.26 -2.89
CA ILE A 168 -22.83 -3.90 -3.39
C ILE A 168 -21.57 -3.04 -3.37
N ALA A 169 -20.70 -3.19 -2.37
CA ALA A 169 -19.42 -2.49 -2.32
C ALA A 169 -18.55 -2.84 -3.53
N ILE A 170 -18.41 -4.13 -3.85
CA ILE A 170 -17.65 -4.61 -5.03
C ILE A 170 -18.16 -3.95 -6.32
N LEU A 171 -19.48 -3.94 -6.54
CA LEU A 171 -20.07 -3.29 -7.72
C LEU A 171 -19.78 -1.78 -7.79
N ASN A 172 -19.72 -1.10 -6.64
CA ASN A 172 -19.41 0.33 -6.57
C ASN A 172 -17.93 0.65 -6.74
N ILE A 173 -17.04 -0.27 -6.31
CA ILE A 173 -15.59 -0.14 -6.50
C ILE A 173 -15.27 -0.34 -7.98
N GLU A 174 -15.81 -1.42 -8.55
CA GLU A 174 -15.68 -1.80 -9.96
C GLU A 174 -16.78 -1.16 -10.81
N GLN A 175 -17.09 0.12 -10.55
CA GLN A 175 -18.20 0.81 -11.21
C GLN A 175 -18.05 0.80 -12.75
N LYS A 176 -16.83 0.92 -13.27
CA LYS A 176 -16.55 0.88 -14.71
C LYS A 176 -16.98 -0.46 -15.32
N ARG A 177 -16.52 -1.58 -14.76
CA ARG A 177 -16.92 -2.92 -15.19
C ARG A 177 -18.42 -3.18 -14.97
N THR A 178 -18.96 -2.69 -13.86
CA THR A 178 -20.38 -2.82 -13.55
C THR A 178 -21.26 -2.10 -14.58
N SER A 179 -20.82 -0.95 -15.10
CA SER A 179 -21.55 -0.21 -16.13
C SER A 179 -21.61 -0.94 -17.48
N GLU A 180 -20.68 -1.86 -17.73
CA GLU A 180 -20.65 -2.70 -18.94
C GLU A 180 -21.63 -3.90 -18.84
N LEU A 181 -22.15 -4.20 -17.65
CA LEU A 181 -23.09 -5.30 -17.43
C LEU A 181 -24.47 -4.97 -18.01
N LYS A 182 -24.96 -5.83 -18.90
CA LYS A 182 -26.33 -5.72 -19.46
C LYS A 182 -27.34 -6.27 -18.46
N THR A 183 -28.07 -5.37 -17.80
CA THR A 183 -29.10 -5.70 -16.80
C THR A 183 -30.15 -6.68 -17.33
N ASP A 184 -30.58 -6.53 -18.58
CA ASP A 184 -31.61 -7.38 -19.18
C ASP A 184 -31.16 -8.84 -19.31
N LYS A 185 -29.87 -9.05 -19.63
CA LYS A 185 -29.30 -10.40 -19.68
C LYS A 185 -29.25 -11.01 -18.28
N LEU A 186 -28.81 -10.25 -17.28
CA LEU A 186 -28.77 -10.69 -15.89
C LEU A 186 -30.15 -11.07 -15.36
N ILE A 187 -31.19 -10.28 -15.68
CA ILE A 187 -32.58 -10.59 -15.28
C ILE A 187 -33.03 -11.89 -15.93
N LYS A 188 -32.77 -12.07 -17.24
CA LYS A 188 -33.14 -13.28 -17.97
C LYS A 188 -32.42 -14.52 -17.43
N ASP A 189 -31.12 -14.43 -17.18
CA ASP A 189 -30.32 -15.53 -16.63
C ASP A 189 -30.76 -15.89 -15.21
N PHE A 190 -31.03 -14.88 -14.37
CA PHE A 190 -31.56 -15.10 -13.03
C PHE A 190 -32.94 -15.78 -13.08
N SER A 191 -33.85 -15.29 -13.92
CA SER A 191 -35.17 -15.89 -14.14
C SER A 191 -35.06 -17.35 -14.58
N ASN A 192 -34.20 -17.65 -15.57
CA ASN A 192 -33.98 -19.02 -16.07
C ASN A 192 -33.37 -19.95 -15.00
N SER A 193 -32.52 -19.44 -14.12
CA SER A 193 -31.94 -20.21 -13.01
C SER A 193 -32.97 -20.53 -11.93
N LYS A 194 -33.92 -19.63 -11.68
CA LYS A 194 -34.99 -19.80 -10.69
C LYS A 194 -36.16 -20.62 -11.22
N ALA A 195 -36.47 -20.53 -12.52
CA ALA A 195 -37.50 -21.31 -13.20
C ALA A 195 -37.26 -22.82 -13.10
N ARG A 196 -35.99 -23.26 -13.04
CA ARG A 196 -35.63 -24.66 -12.80
C ARG A 196 -36.08 -25.22 -11.42
N LYS A 197 -36.48 -24.37 -10.47
CA LYS A 197 -37.00 -24.80 -9.15
C LYS A 197 -38.52 -24.83 -9.05
N MET A 198 -39.27 -24.33 -10.03
CA MET A 198 -40.72 -24.46 -10.06
C MET A 198 -41.13 -25.56 -11.03
N LYS A 199 -41.33 -26.78 -10.51
CA LYS A 199 -42.27 -27.71 -11.15
C LYS A 199 -43.66 -27.27 -10.72
N PHE A 200 -44.42 -26.70 -11.66
CA PHE A 200 -45.87 -26.61 -11.50
C PHE A 200 -46.40 -28.04 -11.59
N VAL A 201 -47.05 -28.49 -10.51
CA VAL A 201 -47.86 -29.72 -10.46
C VAL A 201 -49.23 -29.39 -11.04
#